data_AF-A0A812UJL5-F1
#
_entry.id   AF-A0A812UJL5-F1
#
_cell.length_a   1.000
_cell.length_b   1.000
_cell.length_c   1.000
_cell.angle_alpha   90.00
_cell.angle_beta   90.00
_cell.angle_gamma   90.00
#
_symmetry.space_group_name_H-M   'P 1'
#
loop_
_entity.id
_entity.type
_entity.pdbx_description
1 polymer ?
#
loop_
_entity_poly.entity_id
_entity_poly.type
_entity_poly.pdbx_seq_one_letter_code
_entity_poly.pdbx_strand_id
1 'polypeptide(L)'
;LFGLLALFAAWPWISALWSTDGYHQAFAYPARLARTTRRAQTFGTQRYWEEFYSGDTADAEEFEWFCGYEDLRPFFRHFADSLISRTNTTRLLMAGCGNSKLSFEVYDDLVASERLPVDIWNVDYAEAALQRLKGVAEGRVMNWAVADLTQLSEEDFPTATFDLVLDKGTMDALFCAGPASVAAAVREMHRILRPGGRMVMVSGVPPAKDVLEAFKGSWTVLADGSPFIMDDGEATINLRAHFYVFERPESSAEGLVEPS
;
A
#
# COMPACT_ATOMS: atom_id res chain seq x y z
N LEU A 1 38.19 -10.64 36.23
CA LEU A 1 38.14 -10.91 34.78
C LEU A 1 36.79 -10.40 34.27
N PHE A 2 36.57 -9.09 34.15
CA PHE A 2 36.66 -8.32 32.90
C PHE A 2 36.84 -9.14 31.61
N GLY A 3 35.89 -8.99 30.68
CA GLY A 3 36.09 -9.27 29.26
C GLY A 3 34.97 -10.08 28.62
N LEU A 4 33.90 -9.40 28.17
CA LEU A 4 33.13 -9.67 26.94
C LEU A 4 32.05 -8.59 26.68
N LEU A 5 32.37 -7.33 27.04
CA LEU A 5 31.71 -6.12 26.56
C LEU A 5 32.70 -5.44 25.60
N ALA A 6 32.78 -5.90 24.34
CA ALA A 6 33.40 -5.18 23.22
C ALA A 6 33.35 -6.02 21.94
N LEU A 7 32.21 -6.06 21.25
CA LEU A 7 32.15 -6.42 19.82
C LEU A 7 31.19 -5.53 19.01
N PHE A 8 30.87 -4.34 19.51
CA PHE A 8 30.05 -3.33 18.80
C PHE A 8 30.87 -2.14 18.25
N ALA A 9 32.19 -2.27 18.14
CA ALA A 9 33.05 -1.18 17.69
C ALA A 9 34.07 -1.64 16.64
N ALA A 10 33.58 -2.11 15.49
CA ALA A 10 34.40 -2.26 14.29
C ALA A 10 33.51 -2.37 13.05
N TRP A 11 32.89 -1.26 12.63
CA TRP A 11 32.87 -0.90 11.19
C TRP A 11 32.29 0.50 10.95
N PRO A 12 33.15 1.53 10.84
CA PRO A 12 32.75 2.91 10.56
C PRO A 12 32.11 3.15 9.19
N TRP A 13 32.03 2.12 8.32
CA TRP A 13 31.40 2.24 6.99
C TRP A 13 29.98 1.71 6.91
N ILE A 14 29.49 0.94 7.90
CA ILE A 14 28.08 0.54 7.93
C ILE A 14 27.24 1.76 8.27
N SER A 15 27.59 2.54 9.30
CA SER A 15 26.87 3.79 9.63
C SER A 15 26.91 4.85 8.53
N ALA A 16 27.91 4.79 7.63
CA ALA A 16 28.02 5.72 6.49
C ALA A 16 27.16 5.33 5.29
N LEU A 17 26.71 4.06 5.17
CA LEU A 17 25.68 3.66 4.21
C LEU A 17 24.25 4.00 4.69
N TRP A 18 24.09 4.27 5.98
CA TRP A 18 22.80 4.60 6.62
C TRP A 18 22.68 6.09 7.00
N SER A 19 23.54 6.98 6.48
CA SER A 19 23.15 8.38 6.45
C SER A 19 21.95 8.48 5.53
N THR A 20 20.82 8.90 6.09
CA THR A 20 19.50 9.00 5.45
C THR A 20 19.57 9.58 4.03
N ASP A 21 20.48 10.52 3.77
CA ASP A 21 20.63 11.18 2.47
C ASP A 21 21.11 10.26 1.32
N GLY A 22 21.79 9.14 1.61
CA GLY A 22 22.34 8.22 0.60
C GLY A 22 21.37 7.13 0.15
N TYR A 23 20.52 6.65 1.05
CA TYR A 23 19.52 5.61 0.75
C TYR A 23 18.38 6.17 -0.14
N HIS A 24 18.08 7.47 -0.01
CA HIS A 24 17.04 8.15 -0.79
C HIS A 24 17.40 8.35 -2.29
N GLN A 25 18.67 8.23 -2.70
CA GLN A 25 19.06 8.43 -4.10
C GLN A 25 19.06 7.15 -4.96
N ALA A 26 18.87 5.97 -4.37
CA ALA A 26 19.04 4.70 -5.07
C ALA A 26 17.79 4.20 -5.82
N PHE A 27 16.60 4.71 -5.51
CA PHE A 27 15.38 4.34 -6.22
C PHE A 27 15.15 5.27 -7.40
N ALA A 28 15.92 5.03 -8.46
CA ALA A 28 15.65 5.63 -9.75
C ALA A 28 14.23 5.24 -10.18
N TYR A 29 13.35 6.25 -10.21
CA TYR A 29 12.10 6.28 -10.93
C TYR A 29 12.15 5.40 -12.19
N PRO A 30 11.17 4.52 -12.47
CA PRO A 30 11.29 3.58 -13.57
C PRO A 30 11.57 4.34 -14.87
N ALA A 31 12.78 4.15 -15.41
CA ALA A 31 13.29 4.83 -16.60
C ALA A 31 12.41 4.60 -17.85
N ARG A 32 11.40 3.73 -17.77
CA ARG A 32 10.36 3.51 -18.79
C ARG A 32 9.38 4.67 -18.93
N LEU A 33 8.93 5.28 -17.83
CA LEU A 33 7.95 6.38 -17.89
C LEU A 33 8.50 7.63 -18.60
N ALA A 34 9.82 7.81 -18.61
CA ALA A 34 10.47 8.98 -19.20
C ALA A 34 10.60 8.95 -20.74
N ARG A 35 10.36 7.81 -21.41
CA ARG A 35 10.75 7.65 -22.83
C ARG A 35 9.70 8.05 -23.88
N THR A 36 8.46 8.39 -23.52
CA THR A 36 7.40 8.51 -24.55
C THR A 36 6.62 9.82 -24.62
N THR A 37 6.77 10.83 -23.74
CA THR A 37 6.08 12.12 -23.95
C THR A 37 6.85 13.35 -23.47
N ARG A 38 6.88 14.43 -24.27
CA ARG A 38 7.36 15.78 -23.90
C ARG A 38 6.41 16.53 -22.94
N ARG A 39 5.45 15.83 -22.31
CA ARG A 39 4.41 16.43 -21.48
C ARG A 39 4.73 16.13 -20.02
N ALA A 40 4.58 17.13 -19.14
CA ALA A 40 4.70 16.91 -17.70
C ALA A 40 3.71 15.81 -17.29
N GLN A 41 4.21 14.76 -16.65
CA GLN A 41 3.38 13.66 -16.17
C GLN A 41 2.66 14.12 -14.91
N THR A 42 1.33 14.14 -14.95
CA THR A 42 0.47 14.62 -13.85
C THR A 42 -0.09 13.45 -13.06
N PHE A 43 0.80 12.71 -12.39
CA PHE A 43 0.47 11.49 -11.61
C PHE A 43 -0.61 11.70 -10.55
N GLY A 44 -0.82 12.93 -10.09
CA GLY A 44 -1.90 13.27 -9.15
C GLY A 44 -3.28 13.48 -9.77
N THR A 45 -3.49 13.16 -11.05
CA THR A 45 -4.75 13.45 -11.75
C THR A 45 -5.39 12.18 -12.31
N GLN A 46 -6.69 12.00 -12.06
CA GLN A 46 -7.49 10.91 -12.63
C GLN A 46 -7.37 10.85 -14.16
N ARG A 47 -7.45 12.00 -14.81
CA ARG A 47 -7.32 12.11 -16.27
C ARG A 47 -6.03 11.48 -16.79
N TYR A 48 -4.90 11.68 -16.12
CA TYR A 48 -3.63 11.11 -16.55
C TYR A 48 -3.69 9.58 -16.56
N TRP A 49 -4.21 8.98 -15.49
CA TRP A 49 -4.31 7.53 -15.37
C TRP A 49 -5.36 6.94 -16.29
N GLU A 50 -6.50 7.60 -16.47
CA GLU A 50 -7.51 7.19 -17.44
C GLU A 50 -6.93 7.19 -18.87
N GLU A 51 -6.21 8.23 -19.26
CA GLU A 51 -5.52 8.30 -20.57
C GLU A 51 -4.41 7.23 -20.68
N PHE A 52 -3.66 6.98 -19.61
CA PHE A 52 -2.62 5.95 -19.56
C PHE A 52 -3.21 4.55 -19.79
N TYR A 53 -4.22 4.16 -19.01
CA TYR A 53 -4.87 2.86 -19.10
C TYR A 53 -5.85 2.73 -20.27
N SER A 54 -6.22 3.81 -20.94
CA SER A 54 -6.98 3.73 -22.19
C SER A 54 -6.10 3.50 -23.40
N GLY A 55 -4.80 3.79 -23.31
CA GLY A 55 -3.87 3.71 -24.44
C GLY A 55 -3.43 2.27 -24.75
N ASP A 56 -3.17 1.97 -26.03
CA ASP A 56 -2.75 0.63 -26.50
C ASP A 56 -1.23 0.41 -26.42
N THR A 57 -0.58 0.89 -25.35
CA THR A 57 0.86 0.70 -25.16
C THR A 57 1.13 -0.56 -24.34
N ALA A 58 2.29 -1.20 -24.53
CA ALA A 58 2.68 -2.37 -23.73
C ALA A 58 2.71 -2.08 -22.22
N ASP A 59 3.13 -0.86 -21.83
CA ASP A 59 3.08 -0.42 -20.43
C ASP A 59 1.65 -0.20 -19.93
N ALA A 60 0.68 -0.06 -20.82
CA ALA A 60 -0.71 0.05 -20.44
C ALA A 60 -1.38 -1.34 -20.35
N GLU A 61 -0.86 -2.35 -21.06
CA GLU A 61 -1.29 -3.75 -20.96
C GLU A 61 -0.86 -4.40 -19.65
N GLU A 62 0.41 -4.27 -19.27
CA GLU A 62 0.96 -4.85 -18.04
C GLU A 62 1.97 -3.90 -17.41
N PHE A 63 1.62 -3.35 -16.24
CA PHE A 63 2.45 -2.39 -15.53
C PHE A 63 2.40 -2.61 -14.03
N GLU A 64 3.59 -2.54 -13.43
CA GLU A 64 3.81 -2.94 -12.06
C GLU A 64 4.72 -1.91 -11.39
N TRP A 65 4.22 -1.26 -10.34
CA TRP A 65 5.02 -0.38 -9.50
C TRP A 65 5.85 -1.18 -8.50
N PHE A 66 7.13 -0.81 -8.36
CA PHE A 66 8.08 -1.27 -7.34
C PHE A 66 8.43 -2.77 -7.38
N CYS A 67 7.54 -3.63 -6.91
CA CYS A 67 7.76 -5.06 -6.73
C CYS A 67 6.49 -5.87 -7.06
N GLY A 68 6.68 -7.15 -7.38
CA GLY A 68 5.59 -8.12 -7.53
C GLY A 68 5.21 -8.75 -6.20
N TYR A 69 4.21 -9.63 -6.20
CA TYR A 69 3.76 -10.27 -4.97
C TYR A 69 4.82 -11.19 -4.34
N GLU A 70 5.64 -11.87 -5.13
CA GLU A 70 6.65 -12.80 -4.59
C GLU A 70 7.58 -12.13 -3.56
N ASP A 71 8.07 -10.93 -3.86
CA ASP A 71 8.93 -10.15 -2.96
C ASP A 71 8.14 -9.59 -1.76
N LEU A 72 6.85 -9.25 -1.95
CA LEU A 72 6.00 -8.63 -0.94
C LEU A 72 5.38 -9.65 0.03
N ARG A 73 5.12 -10.88 -0.44
CA ARG A 73 4.33 -11.91 0.24
C ARG A 73 4.79 -12.15 1.67
N PRO A 74 6.08 -12.33 1.98
CA PRO A 74 6.51 -12.66 3.34
C PRO A 74 6.13 -11.57 4.35
N PHE A 75 6.35 -10.30 3.98
CA PHE A 75 6.02 -9.15 4.81
C PHE A 75 4.51 -8.91 4.86
N PHE A 76 3.81 -9.05 3.74
CA PHE A 76 2.35 -8.97 3.72
C PHE A 76 1.74 -10.01 4.68
N ARG A 77 2.16 -11.27 4.60
CA ARG A 77 1.72 -12.36 5.47
C ARG A 77 2.02 -12.10 6.93
N HIS A 78 3.23 -11.64 7.25
CA HIS A 78 3.63 -11.26 8.61
C HIS A 78 2.62 -10.31 9.27
N PHE A 79 2.11 -9.32 8.53
CA PHE A 79 1.16 -8.33 9.07
C PHE A 79 -0.31 -8.66 8.82
N ALA A 80 -0.63 -9.53 7.85
CA ALA A 80 -2.01 -9.86 7.48
C ALA A 80 -2.55 -11.09 8.22
N ASP A 81 -1.74 -12.11 8.48
CA ASP A 81 -2.22 -13.42 8.94
C ASP A 81 -2.96 -13.35 10.28
N SER A 82 -2.58 -12.45 11.19
CA SER A 82 -3.30 -12.27 12.46
C SER A 82 -4.69 -11.65 12.31
N LEU A 83 -4.97 -11.01 11.18
CA LEU A 83 -6.28 -10.40 10.86
C LEU A 83 -7.14 -11.31 9.99
N ILE A 84 -6.52 -12.32 9.37
CA ILE A 84 -7.19 -13.26 8.50
C ILE A 84 -7.95 -14.28 9.35
N SER A 85 -9.29 -14.30 9.19
CA SER A 85 -10.17 -15.16 9.98
C SER A 85 -10.42 -16.48 9.27
N ARG A 86 -10.37 -17.59 10.03
CA ARG A 86 -10.77 -18.92 9.53
C ARG A 86 -12.27 -19.17 9.50
N THR A 87 -13.03 -18.32 10.18
CA THR A 87 -14.47 -18.52 10.37
C THR A 87 -15.30 -17.39 9.77
N ASN A 88 -14.73 -16.20 9.63
CA ASN A 88 -15.38 -15.04 9.05
C ASN A 88 -14.69 -14.64 7.74
N THR A 89 -15.45 -14.03 6.84
CA THR A 89 -14.88 -13.48 5.61
C THR A 89 -13.95 -12.31 5.92
N THR A 90 -12.67 -12.43 5.57
CA THR A 90 -11.74 -11.31 5.65
C THR A 90 -11.95 -10.38 4.46
N ARG A 91 -12.17 -9.10 4.74
CA ARG A 91 -12.39 -8.06 3.73
C ARG A 91 -11.11 -7.28 3.48
N LEU A 92 -10.62 -7.34 2.25
CA LEU A 92 -9.40 -6.67 1.81
C LEU A 92 -9.72 -5.66 0.71
N LEU A 93 -9.23 -4.43 0.85
CA LEU A 93 -9.29 -3.42 -0.20
C LEU A 93 -7.92 -3.21 -0.83
N MET A 94 -7.86 -3.32 -2.15
CA MET A 94 -6.71 -2.94 -2.97
C MET A 94 -6.89 -1.48 -3.38
N ALA A 95 -6.18 -0.57 -2.71
CA ALA A 95 -6.29 0.87 -2.93
C ALA A 95 -5.52 1.24 -4.19
N GLY A 96 -6.20 1.83 -5.18
CA GLY A 96 -5.64 2.23 -6.48
C GLY A 96 -4.95 1.07 -7.18
N CYS A 97 -5.69 -0.01 -7.38
CA CYS A 97 -5.13 -1.27 -7.87
C CYS A 97 -4.51 -1.18 -9.28
N GLY A 98 -4.86 -0.16 -10.07
CA GLY A 98 -4.41 -0.04 -11.46
C GLY A 98 -4.76 -1.29 -12.27
N ASN A 99 -3.82 -1.70 -13.12
CA ASN A 99 -3.83 -2.99 -13.82
C ASN A 99 -2.87 -4.03 -13.22
N SER A 100 -2.42 -3.83 -11.97
CA SER A 100 -1.51 -4.75 -11.28
C SER A 100 -2.20 -6.08 -10.99
N LYS A 101 -1.50 -7.19 -11.21
CA LYS A 101 -1.99 -8.53 -10.89
C LYS A 101 -1.85 -8.89 -9.41
N LEU A 102 -1.35 -7.97 -8.59
CA LEU A 102 -1.09 -8.18 -7.16
C LEU A 102 -2.31 -8.75 -6.42
N SER A 103 -3.53 -8.26 -6.73
CA SER A 103 -4.75 -8.76 -6.07
C SER A 103 -5.06 -10.22 -6.42
N PHE A 104 -4.71 -10.70 -7.61
CA PHE A 104 -4.87 -12.09 -8.02
C PHE A 104 -3.89 -13.00 -7.29
N GLU A 105 -2.63 -12.57 -7.19
CA GLU A 105 -1.60 -13.33 -6.50
C GLU A 105 -1.90 -13.42 -5.00
N VAL A 106 -2.38 -12.33 -4.39
CA VAL A 106 -2.89 -12.33 -3.01
C VAL A 106 -4.07 -13.28 -2.88
N TYR A 107 -5.06 -13.21 -3.77
CA TYR A 107 -6.23 -14.10 -3.72
C TYR A 107 -5.82 -15.57 -3.79
N ASP A 108 -5.00 -15.92 -4.77
CA ASP A 108 -4.55 -17.29 -4.99
C ASP A 108 -3.77 -17.81 -3.78
N ASP A 109 -2.91 -16.99 -3.19
CA ASP A 109 -2.13 -17.35 -2.01
C ASP A 109 -3.01 -17.54 -0.76
N LEU A 110 -3.94 -16.63 -0.50
CA LEU A 110 -4.87 -16.73 0.64
C LEU A 110 -5.80 -17.95 0.51
N VAL A 111 -6.35 -18.18 -0.69
CA VAL A 111 -7.25 -19.30 -0.97
C VAL A 111 -6.50 -20.63 -0.95
N ALA A 112 -5.28 -20.70 -1.51
CA ALA A 112 -4.49 -21.93 -1.53
C ALA A 112 -3.99 -22.33 -0.14
N SER A 113 -3.54 -21.36 0.66
CA SER A 113 -2.89 -21.64 1.95
C SER A 113 -3.89 -22.08 3.03
N GLU A 114 -5.10 -21.51 3.04
CA GLU A 114 -6.02 -21.71 4.16
C GLU A 114 -7.50 -21.96 3.76
N ARG A 115 -7.83 -22.02 2.46
CA ARG A 115 -9.21 -22.17 1.93
C ARG A 115 -10.21 -21.20 2.56
N LEU A 116 -9.80 -19.96 2.72
CA LEU A 116 -10.55 -18.99 3.49
C LEU A 116 -11.57 -18.24 2.65
N PRO A 117 -12.70 -17.85 3.25
CA PRO A 117 -13.55 -16.84 2.63
C PRO A 117 -12.79 -15.50 2.66
N VAL A 118 -12.39 -15.03 1.47
CA VAL A 118 -11.81 -13.69 1.28
C VAL A 118 -12.70 -12.88 0.36
N ASP A 119 -12.90 -11.62 0.71
CA ASP A 119 -13.69 -10.64 -0.02
C ASP A 119 -12.75 -9.50 -0.44
N ILE A 120 -12.18 -9.62 -1.64
CA ILE A 120 -11.19 -8.67 -2.17
C ILE A 120 -11.89 -7.64 -3.06
N TRP A 121 -11.69 -6.36 -2.73
CA TRP A 121 -12.21 -5.20 -3.44
C TRP A 121 -11.09 -4.48 -4.16
N ASN A 122 -11.12 -4.52 -5.50
CA ASN A 122 -10.22 -3.76 -6.35
C ASN A 122 -10.83 -2.37 -6.63
N VAL A 123 -10.16 -1.32 -6.14
CA VAL A 123 -10.66 0.05 -6.22
C VAL A 123 -9.66 0.93 -6.95
N ASP A 124 -10.13 1.65 -7.96
CA ASP A 124 -9.35 2.66 -8.67
C ASP A 124 -10.31 3.73 -9.22
N TYR A 125 -9.89 5.00 -9.28
CA TYR A 125 -10.73 6.01 -9.90
C TYR A 125 -10.68 5.95 -11.44
N ALA A 126 -9.73 5.21 -12.01
CA ALA A 126 -9.53 5.11 -13.45
C ALA A 126 -10.28 3.87 -13.94
N GLU A 127 -11.40 4.08 -14.64
CA GLU A 127 -12.28 3.01 -15.06
C GLU A 127 -11.56 2.07 -16.03
N ALA A 128 -10.77 2.62 -16.97
CA ALA A 128 -9.96 1.83 -17.90
C ALA A 128 -9.00 0.85 -17.19
N ALA A 129 -8.49 1.19 -16.00
CA ALA A 129 -7.61 0.32 -15.23
C ALA A 129 -8.35 -0.94 -14.76
N LEU A 130 -9.52 -0.75 -14.15
CA LEU A 130 -10.37 -1.83 -13.66
C LEU A 130 -10.89 -2.70 -14.79
N GLN A 131 -11.25 -2.11 -15.94
CA GLN A 131 -11.69 -2.87 -17.11
C GLN A 131 -10.61 -3.83 -17.59
N ARG A 132 -9.35 -3.37 -17.63
CA ARG A 132 -8.20 -4.21 -18.01
C ARG A 132 -7.96 -5.33 -17.01
N LEU A 133 -7.87 -4.99 -15.73
CA LEU A 133 -7.59 -5.97 -14.70
C LEU A 133 -8.70 -7.02 -14.63
N LYS A 134 -9.97 -6.60 -14.62
CA LYS A 134 -11.14 -7.48 -14.62
C LYS A 134 -11.17 -8.42 -15.83
N GLY A 135 -10.72 -7.95 -17.01
CA GLY A 135 -10.64 -8.75 -18.23
C GLY A 135 -9.73 -9.98 -18.13
N VAL A 136 -8.79 -9.98 -17.20
CA VAL A 136 -7.81 -11.05 -16.98
C VAL A 136 -7.93 -11.72 -15.60
N ALA A 137 -9.08 -11.59 -14.92
CA ALA A 137 -9.29 -12.16 -13.59
C ALA A 137 -9.42 -13.70 -13.56
N GLU A 138 -9.58 -14.36 -14.71
CA GLU A 138 -9.58 -15.84 -14.88
C GLU A 138 -10.50 -16.61 -13.91
N GLY A 139 -11.71 -16.10 -13.66
CA GLY A 139 -12.71 -16.79 -12.83
C GLY A 139 -12.55 -16.57 -11.32
N ARG A 140 -11.57 -15.78 -10.87
CA ARG A 140 -11.49 -15.32 -9.47
C ARG A 140 -12.72 -14.49 -9.12
N VAL A 141 -13.32 -14.77 -7.96
CA VAL A 141 -14.48 -14.03 -7.45
C VAL A 141 -13.97 -12.83 -6.68
N MET A 142 -14.07 -11.65 -7.28
CA MET A 142 -13.60 -10.38 -6.73
C MET A 142 -14.57 -9.25 -7.01
N ASN A 143 -14.48 -8.20 -6.18
CA ASN A 143 -15.26 -6.98 -6.35
C ASN A 143 -14.42 -5.89 -7.02
N TRP A 144 -15.10 -5.00 -7.71
CA TRP A 144 -14.52 -3.96 -8.56
C TRP A 144 -15.33 -2.68 -8.36
N ALA A 145 -14.67 -1.58 -8.02
CA ALA A 145 -15.36 -0.32 -7.79
C ALA A 145 -14.56 0.85 -8.36
N VAL A 146 -15.20 1.62 -9.25
CA VAL A 146 -14.67 2.92 -9.68
C VAL A 146 -14.92 3.92 -8.56
N ALA A 147 -13.89 4.29 -7.81
CA ALA A 147 -14.04 5.23 -6.69
C ALA A 147 -12.77 6.04 -6.44
N ASP A 148 -12.96 7.29 -5.99
CA ASP A 148 -11.88 8.16 -5.55
C ASP A 148 -11.62 7.93 -4.06
N LEU A 149 -10.42 7.44 -3.73
CA LEU A 149 -9.99 7.14 -2.36
C LEU A 149 -10.00 8.35 -1.44
N THR A 150 -10.07 9.58 -1.97
CA THR A 150 -10.18 10.80 -1.17
C THR A 150 -11.61 11.09 -0.69
N GLN A 151 -12.60 10.37 -1.22
CA GLN A 151 -14.03 10.59 -1.00
C GLN A 151 -14.86 9.32 -1.27
N LEU A 152 -14.62 8.25 -0.50
CA LEU A 152 -15.40 7.03 -0.64
C LEU A 152 -16.81 7.23 -0.07
N SER A 153 -17.82 6.70 -0.78
CA SER A 153 -19.21 6.80 -0.34
C SER A 153 -19.44 5.92 0.90
N GLU A 154 -20.29 6.37 1.84
CA GLU A 154 -20.69 5.54 2.99
C GLU A 154 -21.56 4.34 2.55
N GLU A 155 -22.24 4.45 1.41
CA GLU A 155 -23.08 3.39 0.85
C GLU A 155 -22.24 2.21 0.33
N ASP A 156 -21.20 2.48 -0.47
CA ASP A 156 -20.37 1.44 -1.07
C ASP A 156 -19.22 1.02 -0.14
N PHE A 157 -18.72 1.97 0.67
CA PHE A 157 -17.61 1.76 1.60
C PHE A 157 -17.98 2.22 3.01
N PRO A 158 -18.82 1.45 3.74
CA PRO A 158 -19.25 1.82 5.07
C PRO A 158 -18.08 1.84 6.07
N THR A 159 -18.23 2.66 7.11
CA THR A 159 -17.27 2.78 8.20
C THR A 159 -17.00 1.41 8.85
N ALA A 160 -15.73 1.13 9.17
CA ALA A 160 -15.28 -0.05 9.90
C ALA A 160 -15.65 -1.40 9.26
N THR A 161 -15.55 -1.50 7.93
CA THR A 161 -15.96 -2.66 7.13
C THR A 161 -14.80 -3.53 6.64
N PHE A 162 -13.60 -2.97 6.48
CA PHE A 162 -12.43 -3.69 5.96
C PHE A 162 -11.47 -4.11 7.06
N ASP A 163 -10.87 -5.29 6.93
CA ASP A 163 -9.81 -5.78 7.82
C ASP A 163 -8.44 -5.25 7.39
N LEU A 164 -8.24 -5.21 6.07
CA LEU A 164 -6.97 -4.92 5.43
C LEU A 164 -7.15 -3.94 4.27
N VAL A 165 -6.22 -2.99 4.17
CA VAL A 165 -6.00 -2.17 2.97
C VAL A 165 -4.59 -2.48 2.47
N LEU A 166 -4.45 -2.70 1.17
CA LEU A 166 -3.17 -2.85 0.50
C LEU A 166 -3.01 -1.73 -0.53
N ASP A 167 -2.00 -0.88 -0.33
CA ASP A 167 -1.58 0.16 -1.25
C ASP A 167 -0.20 -0.15 -1.81
N LYS A 168 -0.03 0.02 -3.12
CA LYS A 168 1.28 -0.05 -3.78
C LYS A 168 1.39 1.03 -4.86
N GLY A 169 1.90 2.19 -4.48
CA GLY A 169 2.14 3.32 -5.39
C GLY A 169 0.97 4.31 -5.53
N THR A 170 -0.18 4.05 -4.92
CA THR A 170 -1.32 4.97 -5.01
C THR A 170 -1.13 6.16 -4.09
N MET A 171 -0.58 5.96 -2.89
CA MET A 171 -0.20 7.10 -2.05
C MET A 171 0.85 7.98 -2.73
N ASP A 172 1.80 7.43 -3.49
CA ASP A 172 2.75 8.21 -4.30
C ASP A 172 2.03 9.15 -5.29
N ALA A 173 1.00 8.64 -5.98
CA ALA A 173 0.15 9.45 -6.87
C ALA A 173 -0.62 10.54 -6.09
N LEU A 174 -1.15 10.21 -4.90
CA LEU A 174 -1.84 11.17 -4.03
C LEU A 174 -0.92 12.26 -3.49
N PHE A 175 0.34 11.94 -3.17
CA PHE A 175 1.35 12.94 -2.83
C PHE A 175 1.63 13.90 -3.99
N CYS A 176 1.59 13.41 -5.24
CA CYS A 176 1.64 14.28 -6.42
C CYS A 176 0.38 15.15 -6.60
N ALA A 177 -0.79 14.71 -6.10
CA ALA A 177 -2.03 15.49 -6.11
C ALA A 177 -2.04 16.60 -5.05
N GLY A 178 -1.29 16.42 -3.97
CA GLY A 178 -1.03 17.42 -2.95
C GLY A 178 -1.57 17.05 -1.56
N PRO A 179 -1.22 17.85 -0.53
CA PRO A 179 -1.45 17.50 0.87
C PRO A 179 -2.93 17.34 1.25
N ALA A 180 -3.83 18.07 0.58
CA ALA A 180 -5.27 17.93 0.81
C ALA A 180 -5.79 16.54 0.40
N SER A 181 -5.33 16.03 -0.74
CA SER A 181 -5.68 14.69 -1.24
C SER A 181 -5.09 13.59 -0.36
N VAL A 182 -3.83 13.75 0.06
CA VAL A 182 -3.18 12.84 1.03
C VAL A 182 -3.98 12.77 2.32
N ALA A 183 -4.29 13.92 2.93
CA ALA A 183 -5.04 13.95 4.18
C ALA A 183 -6.46 13.37 4.04
N ALA A 184 -7.11 13.56 2.87
CA ALA A 184 -8.42 12.99 2.60
C ALA A 184 -8.38 11.47 2.46
N ALA A 185 -7.44 10.94 1.68
CA ALA A 185 -7.27 9.49 1.53
C ALA A 185 -6.91 8.80 2.85
N VAL A 186 -6.00 9.37 3.64
CA VAL A 186 -5.65 8.82 4.96
C VAL A 186 -6.86 8.77 5.90
N ARG A 187 -7.72 9.80 5.89
CA ARG A 187 -8.97 9.79 6.67
C ARG A 187 -9.94 8.70 6.20
N GLU A 188 -10.09 8.53 4.88
CA GLU A 188 -10.98 7.50 4.33
C GLU A 188 -10.47 6.09 4.64
N MET A 189 -9.17 5.82 4.48
CA MET A 189 -8.57 4.54 4.87
C MET A 189 -8.79 4.26 6.36
N HIS A 190 -8.66 5.28 7.21
CA HIS A 190 -8.94 5.16 8.64
C HIS A 190 -10.42 4.85 8.89
N ARG A 191 -11.33 5.55 8.21
CA ARG A 191 -12.79 5.38 8.36
C ARG A 191 -13.22 3.96 8.01
N ILE A 192 -12.78 3.44 6.85
CA ILE A 192 -13.26 2.15 6.32
C ILE A 192 -12.65 0.93 7.00
N LEU A 193 -11.42 1.03 7.55
CA LEU A 193 -10.81 -0.07 8.29
C LEU A 193 -11.52 -0.27 9.62
N ARG A 194 -11.84 -1.49 10.03
CA ARG A 194 -12.32 -1.73 11.40
C ARG A 194 -11.25 -1.36 12.44
N PRO A 195 -11.61 -1.13 13.72
CA PRO A 195 -10.61 -1.05 14.79
C PRO A 195 -9.71 -2.30 14.80
N GLY A 196 -8.39 -2.08 14.93
CA GLY A 196 -7.35 -3.10 14.77
C GLY A 196 -7.07 -3.53 13.33
N GLY A 197 -7.77 -2.97 12.33
CA GLY A 197 -7.49 -3.19 10.91
C GLY A 197 -6.19 -2.49 10.49
N ARG A 198 -5.55 -3.01 9.43
CA ARG A 198 -4.24 -2.55 8.98
C ARG A 198 -4.22 -2.07 7.54
N MET A 199 -3.45 -1.03 7.30
CA MET A 199 -3.02 -0.61 5.96
C MET A 199 -1.56 -1.04 5.76
N VAL A 200 -1.32 -1.89 4.77
CA VAL A 200 0.02 -2.24 4.28
C VAL A 200 0.30 -1.38 3.06
N MET A 201 1.41 -0.65 3.06
CA MET A 201 1.74 0.33 2.03
C MET A 201 3.17 0.17 1.53
N VAL A 202 3.31 0.14 0.20
CA VAL A 202 4.60 0.17 -0.49
C VAL A 202 4.70 1.48 -1.28
N SER A 203 5.65 2.34 -0.90
CA SER A 203 5.78 3.69 -1.45
C SER A 203 7.24 4.10 -1.63
N GLY A 204 7.57 4.77 -2.74
CA GLY A 204 8.96 5.03 -3.15
C GLY A 204 9.27 6.48 -3.55
N VAL A 205 8.25 7.34 -3.67
CA VAL A 205 8.35 8.73 -4.13
C VAL A 205 8.39 9.74 -2.98
N PRO A 206 7.41 9.77 -2.05
CA PRO A 206 7.43 10.76 -0.97
C PRO A 206 8.56 10.47 0.04
N PRO A 207 9.22 11.50 0.59
CA PRO A 207 10.12 11.32 1.72
C PRO A 207 9.42 10.64 2.90
N ALA A 208 10.08 9.68 3.56
CA ALA A 208 9.50 8.91 4.66
C ALA A 208 8.93 9.80 5.79
N LYS A 209 9.59 10.92 6.09
CA LYS A 209 9.11 11.91 7.08
C LYS A 209 7.72 12.48 6.72
N ASP A 210 7.44 12.70 5.44
CA ASP A 210 6.20 13.31 4.96
C ASP A 210 5.08 12.27 4.99
N VAL A 211 5.41 11.00 4.69
CA VAL A 211 4.52 9.86 4.91
C VAL A 211 4.15 9.73 6.38
N LEU A 212 5.13 9.65 7.28
CA LEU A 212 4.88 9.46 8.71
C LEU A 212 4.08 10.64 9.32
N GLU A 213 4.34 11.87 8.88
CA GLU A 213 3.56 13.03 9.32
C GLU A 213 2.09 12.94 8.86
N ALA A 214 1.81 12.42 7.66
CA ALA A 214 0.45 12.28 7.15
C ALA A 214 -0.41 11.29 7.97
N PHE A 215 0.21 10.27 8.58
CA PHE A 215 -0.48 9.24 9.39
C PHE A 215 -0.43 9.53 10.90
N LYS A 216 0.26 10.59 11.32
CA LYS A 216 0.49 10.90 12.72
C LYS A 216 -0.79 11.20 13.49
N GLY A 217 -0.88 10.69 14.73
CA GLY A 217 -1.92 11.03 15.70
C GLY A 217 -3.19 10.18 15.62
N SER A 218 -3.53 9.62 14.46
CA SER A 218 -4.71 8.75 14.28
C SER A 218 -4.36 7.28 14.02
N TRP A 219 -3.08 6.98 13.80
CA TRP A 219 -2.62 5.63 13.45
C TRP A 219 -1.48 5.17 14.36
N THR A 220 -1.45 3.86 14.61
CA THR A 220 -0.28 3.18 15.18
C THR A 220 0.65 2.77 14.04
N VAL A 221 1.93 3.12 14.12
CA VAL A 221 2.94 2.71 13.13
C VAL A 221 3.55 1.38 13.54
N LEU A 222 3.42 0.36 12.70
CA LEU A 222 4.02 -0.97 12.89
C LEU A 222 5.27 -1.17 12.02
N ALA A 223 5.34 -0.51 10.87
CA ALA A 223 6.54 -0.36 10.06
C ALA A 223 6.60 1.07 9.47
N ASP A 224 7.77 1.69 9.53
CA ASP A 224 7.94 3.14 9.34
C ASP A 224 8.67 3.53 8.05
N GLY A 225 8.87 2.58 7.13
CA GLY A 225 9.62 2.76 5.89
C GLY A 225 11.12 2.48 6.00
N SER A 226 11.67 2.26 7.20
CA SER A 226 12.99 1.67 7.36
C SER A 226 13.00 0.18 6.96
N PRO A 227 14.16 -0.43 6.65
CA PRO A 227 14.21 -1.86 6.36
C PRO A 227 13.64 -2.68 7.51
N PHE A 228 12.57 -3.41 7.22
CA PHE A 228 11.98 -4.35 8.14
C PHE A 228 12.66 -5.70 7.93
N ILE A 229 13.12 -6.33 9.01
CA ILE A 229 13.87 -7.59 8.99
C ILE A 229 13.09 -8.61 9.80
N MET A 230 12.74 -9.73 9.19
CA MET A 230 12.05 -10.85 9.84
C MET A 230 13.03 -11.76 10.60
N ASP A 231 12.51 -12.61 11.48
CA ASP A 231 13.31 -13.52 12.32
C ASP A 231 14.16 -14.53 11.50
N ASP A 232 13.73 -14.86 10.29
CA ASP A 232 14.44 -15.74 9.35
C ASP A 232 15.48 -15.01 8.48
N GLY A 233 15.61 -13.69 8.65
CA GLY A 233 16.58 -12.85 7.96
C GLY A 233 16.09 -12.26 6.64
N GLU A 234 14.86 -12.52 6.21
CA GLU A 234 14.28 -11.81 5.07
C GLU A 234 14.07 -10.32 5.41
N ALA A 235 14.36 -9.45 4.45
CA ALA A 235 14.31 -8.01 4.65
C ALA A 235 13.70 -7.27 3.46
N THR A 236 13.03 -6.14 3.72
CA THR A 236 12.32 -5.34 2.70
C THR A 236 13.24 -4.61 1.71
N ILE A 237 14.54 -4.89 1.71
CA ILE A 237 15.55 -4.23 0.86
C ILE A 237 15.34 -4.47 -0.65
N ASN A 238 14.63 -5.53 -1.02
CA ASN A 238 14.36 -5.89 -2.41
C ASN A 238 13.08 -5.27 -2.98
N LEU A 239 12.25 -4.61 -2.15
CA LEU A 239 10.96 -4.06 -2.60
C LEU A 239 11.10 -2.85 -3.55
N ARG A 240 12.31 -2.30 -3.71
CA ARG A 240 12.59 -1.11 -4.53
C ARG A 240 11.79 0.13 -4.09
N ALA A 241 11.30 0.12 -2.85
CA ALA A 241 10.47 1.12 -2.22
C ALA A 241 10.52 0.93 -0.69
N HIS A 242 9.95 1.89 0.03
CA HIS A 242 9.77 1.81 1.48
C HIS A 242 8.51 0.99 1.81
N PHE A 243 8.56 0.23 2.91
CA PHE A 243 7.47 -0.59 3.40
C PHE A 243 6.93 -0.01 4.70
N TYR A 244 5.64 0.30 4.71
CA TYR A 244 4.95 0.85 5.86
C TYR A 244 3.77 -0.03 6.24
N VAL A 245 3.50 -0.07 7.53
CA VAL A 245 2.29 -0.69 8.06
C VAL A 245 1.71 0.22 9.12
N PHE A 246 0.45 0.60 8.93
CA PHE A 246 -0.32 1.41 9.86
C PHE A 246 -1.51 0.60 10.37
N GLU A 247 -1.78 0.69 11.66
CA GLU A 247 -2.92 0.04 12.29
C GLU A 247 -3.89 1.09 12.84
N ARG A 248 -5.18 0.91 12.57
CA ARG A 248 -6.23 1.71 13.19
C ARG A 248 -6.34 1.31 14.67
N PRO A 249 -6.14 2.22 15.63
CA PRO A 249 -6.24 1.89 17.06
C PRO A 249 -7.63 1.38 17.45
N GLU A 250 -7.71 0.50 18.46
CA GLU A 250 -8.99 -0.01 18.98
C GLU A 250 -9.88 1.11 19.56
N SER A 251 -9.27 2.17 20.07
CA SER A 251 -9.95 3.30 20.70
C SER A 251 -10.17 4.45 19.72
N SER A 252 -11.11 4.29 18.79
CA SER A 252 -11.72 5.42 18.09
C SER A 252 -13.25 5.38 18.20
N ALA A 253 -13.73 5.10 19.41
CA ALA A 253 -15.08 5.50 19.80
C ALA A 253 -14.98 6.96 20.25
N GLU A 254 -15.07 7.90 19.32
CA GLU A 254 -15.40 9.27 19.71
C GLU A 254 -16.80 9.28 20.32
N GLY A 255 -16.91 9.97 21.44
CA GLY A 255 -18.05 9.92 22.32
C GLY A 255 -19.29 10.54 21.69
N LEU A 256 -20.38 9.77 21.72
CA LEU A 256 -21.73 10.30 21.68
C LEU A 256 -21.96 11.13 22.96
N VAL A 257 -21.68 12.43 22.88
CA VAL A 257 -22.31 13.41 23.76
C VAL A 257 -22.99 14.42 22.85
N GLU A 258 -24.28 14.18 22.59
CA GLU A 258 -25.16 15.22 22.05
C GLU A 258 -25.26 16.35 23.09
N PRO A 259 -25.08 17.63 22.70
CA PRO A 259 -25.40 18.73 23.58
C PRO A 259 -26.92 18.90 23.68
N SER A 260 -27.41 18.83 24.92
CA SER A 260 -28.76 19.23 25.36
C SER A 260 -29.05 20.71 25.15
#